data_AF-A0AAU7RKY0-F1
#
_entry.id   AF-A0AAU7RKY0-F1
#
_cell.length_a   1.000
_cell.length_b   1.000
_cell.length_c   1.000
_cell.angle_alpha   90.00
_cell.angle_beta   90.00
_cell.angle_gamma   90.00
#
_symmetry.space_group_name_H-M   'P 1'
#
loop_
_entity.id
_entity.type
_entity.pdbx_description
1 polymer ?
#
loop_
_entity_poly.entity_id
_entity_poly.type
_entity_poly.pdbx_seq_one_letter_code
_entity_poly.pdbx_strand_id
1 'polypeptide(L)'
;MTSTRAMFKKPKSVLRRVVNVLLAAVLMLAGPAVMITSYQQVHADEELARTGVHVTGTITYFSDARKASNRDITVEFVAADGVNRYAHAPLDHEQHPYIGEQVTVSYREQQPDQAVVLGY
;
A
#
# COMPACT_ATOMS: atom_id res chain seq x y z
N MET A 1 68.44 -3.17 0.51
CA MET A 1 67.47 -2.11 0.88
C MET A 1 66.11 -2.78 1.07
N THR A 2 65.72 -3.04 2.32
CA THR A 2 64.57 -3.89 2.64
C THR A 2 63.31 -3.04 2.79
N SER A 3 62.31 -3.39 1.98
CA SER A 3 60.96 -2.82 1.90
C SER A 3 60.18 -3.05 3.19
N THR A 4 59.43 -2.04 3.66
CA THR A 4 58.35 -2.25 4.64
C THR A 4 57.11 -1.45 4.22
N ARG A 5 56.28 -2.02 3.34
CA ARG A 5 54.88 -1.59 3.19
C ARG A 5 54.09 -2.21 4.34
N ALA A 6 53.71 -1.39 5.31
CA ALA A 6 52.80 -1.80 6.38
C ALA A 6 51.42 -2.12 5.77
N MET A 7 51.13 -3.41 5.59
CA MET A 7 49.79 -3.89 5.25
C MET A 7 48.87 -3.69 6.47
N PHE A 8 48.01 -2.68 6.42
CA PHE A 8 46.87 -2.51 7.32
C PHE A 8 45.87 -3.66 7.11
N LYS A 9 46.13 -4.82 7.69
CA LYS A 9 45.17 -5.92 7.77
C LYS A 9 44.21 -5.61 8.93
N LYS A 10 43.12 -4.88 8.66
CA LYS A 10 42.04 -4.70 9.65
C LYS A 10 41.61 -6.10 10.13
N PRO A 11 41.60 -6.38 11.44
CA PRO A 11 41.28 -7.70 11.96
C PRO A 11 39.84 -8.01 11.55
N LYS A 12 39.62 -9.17 10.92
CA LYS A 12 38.33 -9.62 10.37
C LYS A 12 37.16 -9.48 11.36
N SER A 13 37.45 -9.46 12.67
CA SER A 13 36.49 -9.23 13.75
C SER A 13 35.88 -7.83 13.78
N VAL A 14 36.65 -6.78 13.48
CA VAL A 14 36.16 -5.39 13.48
C VAL A 14 35.25 -5.14 12.29
N LEU A 15 35.60 -5.67 11.12
CA LEU A 15 34.75 -5.60 9.93
C LEU A 15 33.41 -6.34 10.19
N ARG A 16 33.46 -7.53 10.79
CA ARG A 16 32.26 -8.30 11.15
C ARG A 16 31.38 -7.57 12.17
N ARG A 17 31.98 -6.88 13.16
CA ARG A 17 31.22 -6.04 14.10
C ARG A 17 30.53 -4.87 13.41
N VAL A 18 31.23 -4.16 12.53
CA VAL A 18 30.65 -3.03 11.77
C VAL A 18 29.48 -3.50 10.89
N VAL A 19 29.64 -4.63 10.20
CA VAL A 19 28.55 -5.23 9.39
C VAL A 19 27.34 -5.60 10.26
N ASN A 20 27.56 -6.22 11.42
CA ASN A 20 26.47 -6.58 12.32
C ASN A 20 25.74 -5.34 12.90
N VAL A 21 26.46 -4.28 13.23
CA VAL A 21 25.85 -3.03 13.72
C VAL A 21 25.02 -2.35 12.62
N LEU A 22 25.53 -2.32 11.38
CA LEU A 22 24.77 -1.80 10.24
C LEU A 22 23.51 -2.62 9.98
N LEU A 23 23.60 -3.96 10.03
CA LEU A 23 22.46 -4.84 9.86
C LEU A 23 21.41 -4.63 10.97
N ALA A 24 21.85 -4.51 12.23
CA ALA A 24 20.97 -4.22 13.35
C ALA A 24 20.28 -2.85 13.21
N ALA A 25 20.99 -1.83 12.75
CA ALA A 25 20.44 -0.51 12.48
C ALA A 25 19.37 -0.56 11.37
N VAL A 26 19.62 -1.28 10.28
CA VAL A 26 18.64 -1.48 9.20
C VAL A 26 17.39 -2.20 9.72
N LEU A 27 17.56 -3.27 10.50
CA LEU A 27 16.43 -4.01 11.08
C LEU A 27 15.62 -3.15 12.07
N MET A 28 16.28 -2.30 12.86
CA MET A 28 15.59 -1.37 13.76
C MET A 28 14.82 -0.28 13.01
N LEU A 29 15.30 0.16 11.84
CA LEU A 29 14.62 1.17 11.03
C LEU A 29 13.49 0.59 10.17
N ALA A 30 13.54 -0.71 9.87
CA ALA A 30 12.50 -1.38 9.07
C ALA A 30 11.11 -1.29 9.71
N GLY A 31 11.00 -1.50 11.03
CA GLY A 31 9.72 -1.40 11.74
C GLY A 31 9.05 -0.02 11.64
N PRO A 32 9.73 1.06 12.06
CA PRO A 32 9.23 2.43 11.92
C PRO A 32 8.94 2.84 10.47
N ALA A 33 9.76 2.40 9.50
CA ALA A 33 9.54 2.71 8.09
C ALA A 33 8.22 2.13 7.56
N VAL A 34 7.89 0.89 7.93
CA VAL A 34 6.61 0.26 7.56
C VAL A 34 5.41 0.98 8.19
N MET A 35 5.53 1.45 9.44
CA MET A 35 4.46 2.22 10.09
C MET A 35 4.17 3.55 9.38
N ILE A 36 5.21 4.28 8.94
CA ILE A 36 5.05 5.58 8.29
C ILE A 36 4.29 5.43 6.97
N THR A 37 4.58 4.38 6.19
CA THR A 37 3.91 4.16 4.90
C THR A 37 2.44 3.78 5.07
N SER A 38 2.10 3.00 6.10
CA SER A 38 0.71 2.59 6.36
C SER A 38 -0.16 3.77 6.81
N TYR A 39 0.37 4.67 7.64
CA TYR A 39 -0.36 5.84 8.11
C TYR A 39 -0.70 6.81 6.96
N GLN A 40 0.22 6.96 6.00
CA GLN A 40 -0.01 7.81 4.82
C GLN A 40 -1.11 7.28 3.90
N GLN A 41 -1.28 5.97 3.80
CA GLN A 41 -2.35 5.37 2.98
C GLN A 41 -3.74 5.65 3.57
N VAL A 42 -3.91 5.46 4.89
CA VAL A 42 -5.21 5.69 5.55
C VAL A 42 -5.63 7.16 5.48
N HIS A 43 -4.71 8.10 5.68
CA HIS A 43 -5.02 9.52 5.52
C HIS A 43 -5.25 9.92 4.07
N ALA A 44 -4.52 9.32 3.12
CA ALA A 44 -4.77 9.56 1.71
C ALA A 44 -6.18 9.11 1.33
N ASP A 45 -6.64 7.97 1.83
CA ASP A 45 -7.98 7.44 1.58
C ASP A 45 -9.08 8.34 2.18
N GLU A 46 -8.89 8.83 3.41
CA GLU A 46 -9.83 9.73 4.07
C GLU A 46 -9.90 11.12 3.41
N GLU A 47 -8.76 11.66 2.97
CA GLU A 47 -8.72 12.89 2.17
C GLU A 47 -9.34 12.67 0.78
N LEU A 48 -9.09 11.52 0.14
CA LEU A 48 -9.70 11.16 -1.13
C LEU A 48 -11.20 11.06 -1.01
N ALA A 49 -11.70 10.42 0.06
CA ALA A 49 -13.12 10.29 0.33
C ALA A 49 -13.81 11.64 0.51
N ARG A 50 -13.08 12.67 0.97
CA ARG A 50 -13.62 14.02 1.18
C ARG A 50 -13.48 14.95 -0.03
N THR A 51 -12.38 14.84 -0.77
CA THR A 51 -11.96 15.86 -1.77
C THR A 51 -11.80 15.32 -3.18
N GLY A 52 -11.83 14.00 -3.35
CA GLY A 52 -11.74 13.36 -4.65
C GLY A 52 -12.98 13.59 -5.50
N VAL A 53 -12.87 13.23 -6.78
CA VAL A 53 -13.99 13.24 -7.72
C VAL A 53 -14.84 12.00 -7.45
N HIS A 54 -16.12 12.22 -7.20
CA HIS A 54 -17.09 11.15 -6.94
C HIS A 54 -17.75 10.71 -8.25
N VAL A 55 -17.70 9.41 -8.52
CA VAL A 55 -18.35 8.79 -9.68
C VAL A 55 -19.07 7.51 -9.26
N THR A 56 -20.05 7.11 -10.07
CA THR A 56 -20.67 5.80 -9.92
C THR A 56 -19.74 4.74 -10.51
N GLY A 57 -19.40 3.74 -9.71
CA GLY A 57 -18.76 2.51 -10.13
C GLY A 57 -19.72 1.33 -10.06
N THR A 58 -19.36 0.21 -10.70
CA THR A 58 -20.11 -1.04 -10.71
C THR A 58 -19.27 -2.16 -10.10
N ILE A 59 -19.83 -2.91 -9.16
CA ILE A 59 -19.15 -4.08 -8.59
C ILE A 59 -19.03 -5.16 -9.68
N THR A 60 -17.80 -5.52 -10.04
CA THR A 60 -17.52 -6.54 -11.06
C THR A 60 -17.03 -7.85 -10.47
N TYR A 61 -16.52 -7.82 -9.25
CA TYR A 61 -16.04 -9.00 -8.53
C TYR A 61 -16.32 -8.87 -7.03
N PHE A 62 -16.67 -10.00 -6.41
CA PHE A 62 -16.82 -10.15 -4.97
C PHE A 62 -16.17 -11.46 -4.53
N SER A 63 -15.20 -11.38 -3.63
CA SER A 63 -14.61 -12.52 -2.94
C SER A 63 -15.34 -12.77 -1.62
N ASP A 64 -16.14 -13.83 -1.55
CA ASP A 64 -16.75 -14.27 -0.29
C ASP A 64 -15.87 -15.28 0.44
N ALA A 65 -14.69 -14.82 0.86
CA ALA A 65 -13.79 -15.65 1.66
C ALA A 65 -14.37 -15.89 3.06
N ARG A 66 -14.13 -17.09 3.62
CA ARG A 66 -14.60 -17.45 4.97
C ARG A 66 -14.05 -16.57 6.10
N LYS A 67 -12.95 -15.85 5.87
CA LYS A 67 -12.39 -14.88 6.81
C LYS A 67 -12.73 -13.47 6.33
N ALA A 68 -13.30 -12.62 7.20
CA ALA A 68 -13.60 -11.22 6.85
C ALA A 68 -12.39 -10.48 6.29
N SER A 69 -11.20 -10.70 6.86
CA SER A 69 -9.95 -10.05 6.39
C SER A 69 -9.61 -10.34 4.92
N ASN A 70 -10.26 -11.32 4.30
CA ASN A 70 -10.04 -11.74 2.92
C ASN A 70 -11.29 -11.53 2.05
N ARG A 71 -12.33 -10.88 2.57
CA ARG A 71 -13.51 -10.49 1.80
C ARG A 71 -13.25 -9.13 1.21
N ASP A 72 -13.42 -9.02 -0.10
CA ASP A 72 -13.19 -7.80 -0.86
C ASP A 72 -14.06 -7.74 -2.11
N ILE A 73 -14.26 -6.52 -2.59
CA ILE A 73 -14.89 -6.24 -3.89
C ILE A 73 -13.92 -5.53 -4.81
N THR A 74 -14.14 -5.75 -6.10
CA THR A 74 -13.57 -4.92 -7.16
C THR A 74 -14.69 -4.14 -7.82
N VAL A 75 -14.49 -2.83 -7.93
CA VAL A 75 -15.44 -1.89 -8.52
C VAL A 75 -14.82 -1.29 -9.77
N GLU A 76 -15.47 -1.46 -10.92
CA GLU A 76 -15.11 -0.80 -12.16
C GLU A 76 -15.74 0.59 -12.23
N PHE A 77 -14.98 1.61 -12.61
CA PHE A 77 -15.47 2.97 -12.81
C PHE A 77 -14.78 3.64 -14.00
N VAL A 78 -15.39 4.70 -14.52
CA VAL A 78 -14.83 5.50 -15.62
C VAL A 78 -14.39 6.84 -15.06
N ALA A 79 -13.12 7.19 -15.20
CA ALA A 79 -12.64 8.50 -14.78
C ALA A 79 -12.90 9.58 -15.85
N ALA A 80 -12.56 10.84 -15.54
CA ALA A 80 -12.75 11.98 -16.43
C ALA A 80 -12.04 11.86 -17.80
N ASP A 81 -11.00 11.02 -17.89
CA ASP A 81 -10.30 10.71 -19.14
C ASP A 81 -11.02 9.66 -20.02
N GLY A 82 -12.16 9.13 -19.55
CA GLY A 82 -12.93 8.10 -20.24
C GLY A 82 -12.35 6.70 -20.13
N VAL A 83 -11.31 6.49 -19.32
CA VAL A 83 -10.64 5.19 -19.16
C VAL A 83 -11.28 4.41 -18.00
N ASN A 84 -11.59 3.14 -18.25
CA ASN A 84 -12.06 2.22 -17.22
C ASN A 84 -10.92 1.90 -16.24
N ARG A 85 -11.22 2.00 -14.96
CA ARG A 85 -10.31 1.72 -13.84
C ARG A 85 -11.02 0.88 -12.79
N TYR A 86 -10.22 0.35 -11.88
CA TYR A 86 -10.69 -0.56 -10.84
C TYR A 86 -10.27 -0.04 -9.46
N ALA A 87 -11.23 -0.01 -8.54
CA ALA A 87 -10.99 0.24 -7.12
C ALA A 87 -11.24 -1.06 -6.34
N HIS A 88 -10.45 -1.29 -5.29
CA HIS A 88 -10.60 -2.43 -4.40
C HIS A 88 -11.03 -1.94 -3.03
N ALA A 89 -11.97 -2.66 -2.40
CA ALA A 89 -12.39 -2.36 -1.04
C ALA A 89 -12.55 -3.64 -0.23
N PRO A 90 -11.96 -3.73 0.98
CA PRO A 90 -12.22 -4.82 1.90
C PRO A 90 -13.66 -4.72 2.42
N LEU A 91 -14.21 -5.86 2.82
CA LEU A 91 -15.59 -5.95 3.32
C LEU A 91 -15.68 -6.56 4.72
N ASP A 92 -16.52 -5.93 5.55
CA ASP A 92 -16.95 -6.45 6.84
C ASP A 92 -18.02 -7.53 6.70
N HIS A 93 -18.13 -8.40 7.72
CA HIS A 93 -19.00 -9.57 7.69
C HIS A 93 -20.50 -9.27 7.47
N GLU A 94 -20.95 -8.08 7.86
CA GLU A 94 -22.34 -7.65 7.75
C GLU A 94 -22.69 -7.15 6.34
N GLN A 95 -21.68 -6.93 5.51
CA GLN A 95 -21.81 -6.39 4.16
C GLN A 95 -22.00 -7.54 3.16
N HIS A 96 -23.03 -7.41 2.33
CA HIS A 96 -23.45 -8.42 1.36
C HIS A 96 -23.64 -7.82 -0.04
N PRO A 97 -22.54 -7.56 -0.77
CA PRO A 97 -22.61 -6.97 -2.10
C PRO A 97 -23.09 -7.94 -3.16
N TYR A 98 -23.65 -7.37 -4.23
CA TYR A 98 -24.00 -8.10 -5.43
C TYR A 98 -23.18 -7.60 -6.63
N ILE A 99 -22.72 -8.54 -7.48
CA ILE A 99 -22.11 -8.18 -8.75
C ILE A 99 -23.14 -7.46 -9.63
N GLY A 100 -22.74 -6.35 -10.23
CA GLY A 100 -23.59 -5.46 -11.01
C GLY A 100 -24.22 -4.32 -10.19
N GLU A 101 -24.05 -4.33 -8.87
CA GLU A 101 -24.50 -3.24 -8.02
C GLU A 101 -23.66 -1.96 -8.21
N GLN A 102 -24.32 -0.82 -8.09
CA GLN A 102 -23.70 0.49 -8.22
C GLN A 102 -23.29 1.03 -6.85
N VAL A 103 -22.05 1.50 -6.78
CA VAL A 103 -21.47 2.10 -5.57
C VAL A 103 -20.77 3.40 -5.93
N THR A 104 -20.51 4.25 -4.94
CA THR A 104 -19.76 5.48 -5.17
C THR A 104 -18.27 5.18 -5.09
N VAL A 105 -17.49 5.66 -6.05
CA VAL A 105 -16.03 5.65 -6.01
C VAL A 105 -15.55 7.10 -5.94
N SER A 106 -14.60 7.37 -5.05
CA SER A 106 -13.85 8.62 -5.05
C SER A 106 -12.46 8.39 -5.59
N TYR A 107 -12.01 9.21 -6.54
CA TYR A 107 -10.65 9.11 -7.08
C TYR A 107 -9.95 10.47 -7.15
N ARG A 108 -8.62 10.46 -7.23
CA ARG A 108 -7.82 11.68 -7.42
C ARG A 108 -7.77 12.06 -8.91
N GLU A 109 -8.29 13.22 -9.29
CA GLU A 109 -8.35 13.62 -10.71
C GLU A 109 -6.99 13.61 -11.41
N GLN A 110 -5.92 14.04 -10.73
CA GLN A 110 -4.57 14.07 -11.29
C GLN A 110 -3.90 12.69 -11.32
N GLN A 111 -4.42 11.72 -10.54
CA GLN A 111 -3.89 10.35 -10.42
C GLN A 111 -5.06 9.37 -10.23
N PRO A 112 -5.85 9.06 -11.26
CA PRO A 112 -7.11 8.35 -11.07
C PRO A 112 -6.97 6.88 -10.65
N ASP A 113 -5.76 6.33 -10.67
CA ASP A 113 -5.45 5.01 -10.12
C ASP A 113 -5.47 5.01 -8.59
N GLN A 114 -5.39 6.19 -7.96
CA GLN A 114 -5.72 6.35 -6.55
C GLN A 114 -7.22 6.56 -6.44
N ALA A 115 -7.92 5.51 -6.01
CA ALA A 115 -9.36 5.48 -5.87
C ALA A 115 -9.78 4.64 -4.65
N VAL A 116 -10.88 5.05 -4.02
CA VAL A 116 -11.48 4.38 -2.86
C VAL A 116 -12.97 4.20 -3.10
N VAL A 117 -13.52 3.07 -2.68
CA VAL A 117 -14.96 2.82 -2.70
C VAL A 117 -15.58 3.48 -1.48
N LEU A 118 -16.58 4.33 -1.68
CA LEU A 118 -17.27 5.06 -0.62
C LEU A 118 -18.53 4.31 -0.20
N GLY A 119 -18.47 3.79 1.02
CA GLY A 119 -19.60 3.13 1.65
C GLY A 119 -19.87 1.77 1.02
N TYR A 120 -19.72 0.75 1.85
CA TYR A 120 -20.40 -0.51 1.70
C TYR A 120 -20.65 -1.08 3.09
#